data_AF-A0A2S7KWY9-F1
#
_entry.id   AF-A0A2S7KWY9-F1
#
_cell.length_a   1.000
_cell.length_b   1.000
_cell.length_c   1.000
_cell.angle_alpha   90.00
_cell.angle_beta   90.00
_cell.angle_gamma   90.00
#
_symmetry.space_group_name_H-M   'P 1'
#
loop_
_entity.id
_entity.type
_entity.pdbx_description
1 polymer ?
#
loop_
_entity_poly.entity_id
_entity_poly.type
_entity_poly.pdbx_seq_one_letter_code
_entity_poly.pdbx_strand_id
1 'polypeptide(L)'
;MNELEKKVEKWILKNGYPFEMKVAQAFKSEGFHVSQSILYKDNDLNKYREIDIIAHTNKFVNGVWINLTYVVECKKSTDKPWVVFKNKDLFNLQSNRYRILGSKNLDKLISKIPEEKRKTKILNLFFLQFQNVGIMW
;
A
#
# COMPACT_ATOMS: atom_id res chain seq x y z
N MET A 1 18.93 4.89 -29.27
CA MET A 1 17.92 5.72 -28.62
C MET A 1 18.07 7.16 -29.11
N ASN A 2 17.03 7.74 -29.68
CA ASN A 2 17.03 9.10 -30.23
C ASN A 2 16.91 10.15 -29.10
N GLU A 3 17.07 11.43 -29.45
CA GLU A 3 17.04 12.53 -28.46
C GLU A 3 15.68 12.69 -27.76
N LEU A 4 14.57 12.35 -28.42
CA LEU A 4 13.24 12.41 -27.82
C LEU A 4 13.07 11.31 -26.77
N GLU A 5 13.48 10.08 -27.09
CA GLU A 5 13.44 8.93 -26.19
C GLU A 5 14.28 9.19 -24.91
N LYS A 6 15.48 9.78 -25.05
CA LYS A 6 16.30 10.19 -23.90
C LYS A 6 15.60 11.22 -23.00
N LYS A 7 14.88 12.17 -23.59
CA LYS A 7 14.11 13.18 -22.83
C LYS A 7 12.95 12.53 -22.07
N VAL A 8 12.24 11.62 -22.71
CA VAL A 8 11.14 10.87 -22.09
C VAL A 8 11.66 10.01 -20.94
N GLU A 9 12.75 9.26 -21.15
CA GLU A 9 13.38 8.45 -20.10
C GLU A 9 13.78 9.31 -18.90
N LYS A 10 14.51 10.41 -19.14
CA LYS A 10 14.93 11.33 -18.08
C LYS A 10 13.73 11.90 -17.31
N TRP A 11 12.64 12.20 -18.00
CA TRP A 11 11.41 12.66 -17.38
C TRP A 11 10.78 11.55 -16.53
N ILE A 12 10.61 10.33 -17.05
CA ILE A 12 10.04 9.19 -16.31
C ILE A 12 10.86 8.91 -15.03
N LEU A 13 12.20 8.85 -15.15
CA LEU A 13 13.09 8.51 -14.05
C LEU A 13 13.12 9.56 -12.92
N LYS A 14 12.87 10.83 -13.26
CA LYS A 14 12.77 11.93 -12.28
C LYS A 14 11.47 11.86 -11.48
N ASN A 15 10.40 11.30 -12.04
CA ASN A 15 9.09 11.24 -11.40
C ASN A 15 8.96 10.03 -10.44
N GLY A 16 7.83 9.98 -9.72
CA GLY A 16 7.50 8.88 -8.80
C GLY A 16 7.13 7.56 -9.50
N TYR A 17 6.79 7.61 -10.79
CA TYR A 17 6.25 6.47 -11.54
C TYR A 17 7.12 5.20 -11.49
N PRO A 18 8.46 5.24 -11.64
CA PRO A 18 9.27 4.02 -11.51
C PRO A 18 9.21 3.39 -10.12
N PHE A 19 9.00 4.19 -9.05
CA PHE A 19 8.82 3.66 -7.70
C PHE A 19 7.48 2.95 -7.57
N GLU A 20 6.41 3.55 -8.09
CA GLU A 20 5.09 2.94 -8.16
C GLU A 20 5.12 1.59 -8.91
N MET A 21 5.76 1.53 -10.09
CA MET A 21 5.92 0.28 -10.84
C MET A 21 6.65 -0.81 -10.02
N LYS A 22 7.68 -0.44 -9.26
CA LYS A 22 8.41 -1.39 -8.39
C LYS A 22 7.53 -1.92 -7.26
N VAL A 23 6.73 -1.05 -6.62
CA VAL A 23 5.79 -1.46 -5.58
C VAL A 23 4.71 -2.39 -6.16
N ALA A 24 4.16 -2.04 -7.32
CA ALA A 24 3.18 -2.88 -8.02
C ALA A 24 3.75 -4.26 -8.36
N GLN A 25 5.01 -4.31 -8.85
CA GLN A 25 5.69 -5.56 -9.14
C GLN A 25 5.91 -6.41 -7.88
N ALA A 26 6.24 -5.80 -6.73
CA ALA A 26 6.40 -6.51 -5.47
C ALA A 26 5.09 -7.16 -5.00
N PHE A 27 3.94 -6.51 -5.18
CA PHE A 27 2.64 -7.13 -4.92
C PHE A 27 2.36 -8.29 -5.90
N LYS A 28 2.62 -8.09 -7.20
CA LYS A 28 2.41 -9.13 -8.23
C LYS A 28 3.24 -10.39 -7.94
N SER A 29 4.51 -10.24 -7.55
CA SER A 29 5.38 -11.38 -7.24
C SER A 29 4.88 -12.22 -6.06
N GLU A 30 4.08 -11.62 -5.17
CA GLU A 30 3.50 -12.28 -4.00
C GLU A 30 2.08 -12.80 -4.25
N GLY A 31 1.63 -12.81 -5.52
CA GLY A 31 0.35 -13.37 -5.94
C GLY A 31 -0.85 -12.47 -5.71
N PHE A 32 -0.64 -11.16 -5.63
CA PHE A 32 -1.73 -10.18 -5.64
C PHE A 32 -2.13 -9.82 -7.07
N HIS A 33 -3.41 -9.59 -7.28
CA HIS A 33 -3.93 -8.87 -8.44
C HIS A 33 -3.74 -7.37 -8.19
N VAL A 34 -3.12 -6.68 -9.12
CA VAL A 34 -2.71 -5.28 -8.93
C VAL A 34 -3.31 -4.41 -10.02
N SER A 35 -3.97 -3.34 -9.58
CA SER A 35 -4.45 -2.24 -10.41
C SER A 35 -3.66 -0.98 -10.07
N GLN A 36 -3.34 -0.17 -11.07
CA GLN A 36 -2.59 1.08 -10.91
C GLN A 36 -3.40 2.25 -11.47
N SER A 37 -3.10 3.47 -11.02
CA SER A 37 -3.69 4.70 -11.55
C SER A 37 -5.23 4.71 -11.56
N ILE A 38 -5.84 4.31 -10.45
CA ILE A 38 -7.29 4.17 -10.36
C ILE A 38 -7.94 5.49 -9.99
N LEU A 39 -8.77 6.02 -10.90
CA LEU A 39 -9.57 7.21 -10.65
C LEU A 39 -10.70 6.92 -9.65
N TYR A 40 -10.82 7.76 -8.64
CA TYR A 40 -11.95 7.77 -7.71
C TYR A 40 -12.47 9.18 -7.51
N LYS A 41 -13.75 9.28 -7.14
CA LYS A 41 -14.38 10.55 -6.79
C LYS A 41 -14.20 10.79 -5.29
N ASP A 42 -13.46 11.84 -4.95
CA ASP A 42 -13.41 12.38 -3.60
C ASP A 42 -14.74 13.09 -3.31
N ASN A 43 -15.58 12.48 -2.49
CA ASN A 43 -16.91 13.00 -2.19
C ASN A 43 -16.89 14.25 -1.31
N ASP A 44 -15.83 14.45 -0.51
CA ASP A 44 -15.70 15.62 0.36
C ASP A 44 -15.44 16.88 -0.47
N LEU A 45 -14.66 16.73 -1.55
CA LEU A 45 -14.22 17.84 -2.39
C LEU A 45 -14.85 17.85 -3.78
N ASN A 46 -15.69 16.86 -4.10
CA ASN A 46 -16.31 16.62 -5.41
C ASN A 46 -15.29 16.66 -6.57
N LYS A 47 -14.09 16.10 -6.36
CA LYS A 47 -12.99 16.08 -7.32
C LYS A 47 -12.57 14.65 -7.64
N TYR A 48 -12.13 14.42 -8.87
CA TYR A 48 -11.47 13.16 -9.19
C TYR A 48 -10.04 13.18 -8.67
N ARG A 49 -9.64 12.08 -8.06
CA ARG A 49 -8.30 11.79 -7.58
C ARG A 49 -7.87 10.43 -8.07
N GLU A 50 -6.58 10.18 -8.02
CA GLU A 50 -5.98 8.93 -8.44
C GLU A 50 -5.49 8.19 -7.20
N ILE A 51 -5.71 6.88 -7.16
CA ILE A 51 -5.03 5.95 -6.26
C ILE A 51 -3.89 5.33 -7.06
N ASP A 52 -2.68 5.46 -6.54
CA ASP A 52 -1.50 4.93 -7.23
C ASP A 52 -1.60 3.41 -7.42
N ILE A 53 -1.87 2.65 -6.36
CA ILE A 53 -1.95 1.17 -6.42
C ILE A 53 -3.10 0.63 -5.57
N ILE A 54 -3.87 -0.30 -6.16
CA ILE A 54 -4.76 -1.22 -5.43
C ILE A 54 -4.27 -2.64 -5.64
N ALA A 55 -3.85 -3.33 -4.58
CA ALA A 55 -3.41 -4.72 -4.63
C ALA A 55 -4.36 -5.60 -3.82
N HIS A 56 -4.96 -6.61 -4.44
CA HIS A 56 -5.93 -7.48 -3.79
C HIS A 56 -5.63 -8.96 -4.00
N THR A 57 -5.95 -9.77 -2.99
CA THR A 57 -5.88 -11.22 -3.06
C THR A 57 -7.04 -11.85 -2.32
N ASN A 58 -7.42 -13.05 -2.73
CA ASN A 58 -8.40 -13.86 -2.04
C ASN A 58 -7.82 -15.26 -1.82
N LYS A 59 -7.78 -15.74 -0.59
CA LYS A 59 -7.22 -17.04 -0.22
C LYS A 59 -8.19 -17.82 0.64
N PHE A 60 -8.32 -19.12 0.38
CA PHE A 60 -9.04 -20.03 1.25
C PHE A 60 -8.06 -20.65 2.24
N VAL A 61 -8.25 -20.40 3.53
CA VAL A 61 -7.36 -20.87 4.60
C VAL A 61 -8.19 -21.55 5.68
N ASN A 62 -7.92 -22.83 5.94
CA ASN A 62 -8.56 -23.62 7.00
C ASN A 62 -10.10 -23.54 6.99
N GLY A 63 -10.73 -23.63 5.81
CA GLY A 63 -12.19 -23.59 5.69
C GLY A 63 -12.80 -22.19 5.58
N VAL A 64 -11.98 -21.13 5.56
CA VAL A 64 -12.46 -19.73 5.56
C VAL A 64 -11.85 -18.96 4.39
N TRP A 65 -12.68 -18.22 3.65
CA TRP A 65 -12.23 -17.26 2.64
C TRP A 65 -11.74 -15.97 3.29
N ILE A 66 -10.53 -15.55 2.92
CA ILE A 66 -9.88 -14.32 3.36
C ILE A 66 -9.64 -13.46 2.13
N ASN A 67 -10.31 -12.31 2.08
CA ASN A 67 -10.02 -11.27 1.10
C ASN A 67 -9.15 -10.20 1.77
N LEU A 68 -8.06 -9.82 1.10
CA LEU A 68 -7.14 -8.80 1.58
C LEU A 68 -6.88 -7.80 0.45
N THR A 69 -7.13 -6.52 0.73
CA THR A 69 -6.93 -5.43 -0.22
C THR A 69 -6.05 -4.35 0.41
N TYR A 70 -5.03 -3.94 -0.32
CA TYR A 70 -4.18 -2.79 -0.04
C TYR A 70 -4.54 -1.65 -0.97
N VAL A 71 -4.68 -0.45 -0.40
CA VAL A 71 -4.76 0.81 -1.13
C VAL A 71 -3.49 1.56 -0.77
N VAL A 72 -2.62 1.79 -1.76
CA VAL A 72 -1.25 2.25 -1.55
C VAL A 72 -1.02 3.53 -2.35
N GLU A 73 -0.50 4.54 -1.66
CA GLU A 73 0.02 5.77 -2.24
C GLU A 73 1.55 5.70 -2.27
N CYS A 74 2.14 6.02 -3.42
CA CYS A 74 3.57 6.00 -3.68
C CYS A 74 4.12 7.43 -3.70
N LYS A 75 4.92 7.77 -2.68
CA LYS A 75 5.68 9.02 -2.66
C LYS A 75 7.16 8.71 -2.73
N LYS A 76 7.85 9.34 -3.68
CA LYS A 76 9.31 9.36 -3.77
C LYS A 76 9.75 10.81 -3.62
N SER A 77 10.45 11.11 -2.54
CA SER A 77 11.23 12.34 -2.42
C SER A 77 12.64 11.93 -2.06
N THR A 78 13.59 12.30 -2.91
CA THR A 78 15.03 12.04 -2.74
C THR A 78 15.78 13.27 -2.26
N ASP A 79 15.12 14.42 -2.25
CA ASP A 79 15.67 15.75 -2.04
C ASP A 79 15.18 16.41 -0.75
N LYS A 80 14.13 15.86 -0.10
CA LYS A 80 13.53 16.43 1.11
C LYS A 80 13.39 15.37 2.20
N PRO A 81 13.61 15.74 3.47
CA PRO A 81 13.41 14.82 4.59
C PRO A 81 11.92 14.49 4.75
N TRP A 82 11.63 13.24 5.13
CA TRP A 82 10.29 12.82 5.53
C TRP A 82 10.03 13.23 6.97
N VAL A 83 9.09 14.15 7.17
CA VAL A 83 8.65 14.57 8.50
C VAL A 83 7.33 13.88 8.81
N VAL A 84 7.34 12.98 9.79
CA VAL A 84 6.13 12.29 10.27
C VAL A 84 5.66 12.95 11.55
N PHE A 85 4.51 13.62 11.50
CA PHE A 85 3.87 14.16 12.69
C PHE A 85 3.21 13.02 13.47
N LYS A 86 3.69 12.80 14.69
CA LYS A 86 3.10 11.84 15.63
C LYS A 86 2.39 12.60 16.74
N ASN A 87 1.21 12.13 17.10
CA ASN A 87 0.50 12.57 18.28
C ASN A 87 0.14 11.32 19.08
N LYS A 88 0.63 11.25 20.31
CA LYS A 88 0.42 10.11 21.22
C LYS A 88 -1.05 9.90 21.60
N ASP A 89 -1.85 10.96 21.53
CA ASP A 89 -3.26 10.97 21.88
C ASP A 89 -4.15 10.73 20.64
N LEU A 90 -3.57 10.78 19.43
CA LEU A 90 -4.23 10.36 18.19
C LEU A 90 -3.83 8.92 17.86
N PHE A 91 -4.61 7.96 18.34
CA PHE A 91 -4.68 6.64 17.72
C PHE A 91 -5.37 6.78 16.36
N ASN A 92 -4.62 7.20 15.32
CA ASN A 92 -5.11 7.34 13.94
C ASN A 92 -5.54 6.01 13.29
N LEU A 93 -5.60 4.91 14.04
CA LEU A 93 -6.03 3.61 13.54
C LEU A 93 -7.50 3.58 13.11
N GLN A 94 -8.31 4.57 13.49
CA GLN A 94 -9.74 4.59 13.16
C GLN A 94 -10.29 6.02 13.06
N SER A 95 -9.76 6.86 12.16
CA SER A 95 -10.67 7.91 11.67
C SER A 95 -11.82 7.19 10.97
N ASN A 96 -13.08 7.58 11.19
CA ASN A 96 -14.24 7.03 10.47
C ASN A 96 -14.08 7.09 8.93
N ARG A 97 -13.11 7.87 8.42
CA ARG A 97 -12.70 7.93 7.01
C ARG A 97 -12.02 6.66 6.49
N TYR A 98 -11.28 5.93 7.33
CA TYR A 98 -10.51 4.75 6.92
C TYR A 98 -10.83 3.56 7.83
N ARG A 99 -12.09 3.10 7.82
CA ARG A 99 -12.44 1.85 8.51
C ARG A 99 -11.67 0.71 7.84
N ILE A 100 -10.97 -0.09 8.64
CA ILE A 100 -10.63 -1.45 8.24
C ILE A 100 -11.96 -2.16 8.01
N LEU A 101 -12.36 -2.28 6.74
CA LEU A 101 -13.57 -3.00 6.36
C LEU A 101 -13.27 -4.48 6.42
N GLY A 102 -13.44 -5.05 7.61
CA GLY A 102 -13.49 -6.48 7.84
C GLY A 102 -14.92 -6.98 7.85
N SER A 103 -15.12 -8.23 7.45
CA SER A 103 -16.34 -8.93 7.89
C SER A 103 -16.32 -9.08 9.42
N LYS A 104 -17.47 -9.37 10.05
CA LYS A 104 -17.51 -9.75 11.48
C LYS A 104 -16.54 -10.90 11.84
N ASN A 105 -16.11 -11.66 10.84
CA ASN A 105 -15.14 -12.74 10.99
C ASN A 105 -13.69 -12.24 11.04
N LEU A 106 -13.38 -11.07 10.46
CA LEU A 106 -12.05 -10.45 10.59
C LEU A 106 -11.80 -10.03 12.04
N ASP A 107 -12.78 -9.41 12.70
CA ASP A 107 -12.65 -9.02 14.10
C ASP A 107 -12.40 -10.23 15.01
N LYS A 108 -13.14 -11.33 14.75
CA LYS A 108 -12.93 -12.62 15.44
C LYS A 108 -11.56 -13.25 15.12
N LEU A 109 -11.05 -13.06 13.90
CA LEU A 109 -9.73 -13.57 13.51
C LEU A 109 -8.63 -12.78 14.22
N ILE A 110 -8.70 -11.44 14.19
CA ILE A 110 -7.72 -10.55 14.83
C ILE A 110 -7.71 -10.76 16.35
N SER A 111 -8.87 -10.93 16.99
CA SER A 111 -8.94 -11.16 18.44
C SER A 111 -8.35 -12.50 18.88
N LYS A 112 -8.27 -13.48 17.98
CA LYS A 112 -7.66 -14.80 18.23
C LYS A 112 -6.15 -14.85 18.00
N ILE A 113 -5.54 -13.82 17.39
CA ILE A 113 -4.09 -13.77 17.21
C ILE A 113 -3.46 -13.24 18.51
N PRO A 114 -2.55 -13.99 19.16
CA PRO A 114 -1.86 -13.54 20.37
C PRO A 114 -1.17 -12.18 20.16
N GLU A 115 -1.18 -11.31 21.16
CA GLU A 115 -0.72 -9.93 21.01
C GLU A 115 0.76 -9.82 20.59
N GLU A 116 1.63 -10.70 21.11
CA GLU A 116 3.02 -10.78 20.65
C GLU A 116 3.15 -11.15 19.16
N LYS A 117 2.22 -11.97 18.64
CA LYS A 117 2.16 -12.36 17.21
C LYS A 117 1.43 -11.34 16.35
N ARG A 118 0.56 -10.49 16.93
CA ARG A 118 -0.02 -9.32 16.25
C ARG A 118 1.02 -8.25 15.98
N LYS A 119 2.08 -8.15 16.79
CA LYS A 119 3.17 -7.21 16.53
C LYS A 119 4.12 -7.68 15.43
N THR A 120 4.31 -8.99 15.23
CA THR A 120 5.32 -9.53 14.29
C THR A 120 4.72 -10.16 13.03
N LYS A 121 3.61 -10.89 13.15
CA LYS A 121 3.03 -11.71 12.07
C LYS A 121 1.97 -10.96 11.25
N ILE A 122 1.20 -10.08 11.90
CA ILE A 122 0.36 -9.09 11.21
C ILE A 122 1.26 -8.16 10.40
N LEU A 123 2.39 -7.69 10.96
CA LEU A 123 3.37 -6.93 10.17
C LEU A 123 3.88 -7.71 8.95
N ASN A 124 4.15 -9.01 9.03
CA ASN A 124 4.53 -9.79 7.85
C ASN A 124 3.38 -10.05 6.85
N LEU A 125 2.13 -9.98 7.30
CA LEU A 125 0.95 -10.01 6.43
C LEU A 125 0.74 -8.66 5.72
N PHE A 126 1.06 -7.54 6.38
CA PHE A 126 0.91 -6.15 5.92
C PHE A 126 2.11 -5.57 5.19
N PHE A 127 3.31 -6.05 5.51
CA PHE A 127 4.56 -5.73 4.86
C PHE A 127 5.01 -6.99 4.15
N LEU A 128 4.76 -7.03 2.83
CA LEU A 128 5.60 -7.78 1.92
C LEU A 128 7.04 -7.51 2.36
N GLN A 129 7.85 -8.55 2.56
CA GLN A 129 9.25 -8.35 2.88
C GLN A 129 9.91 -7.61 1.71
N PHE A 130 9.96 -6.27 1.77
CA PHE A 130 10.77 -5.43 0.89
C PHE A 130 12.26 -5.59 1.20
N GLN A 131 12.71 -6.81 1.54
CA GLN A 131 14.09 -7.09 1.93
C GLN A 131 15.08 -6.95 0.77
N ASN A 132 14.61 -6.79 -0.48
CA ASN A 132 15.45 -6.63 -1.66
C ASN A 132 15.29 -5.30 -2.42
N VAL A 133 14.51 -4.35 -1.90
CA VAL A 133 14.56 -2.98 -2.43
C VAL A 133 15.51 -2.22 -1.54
N GLY A 134 16.77 -2.08 -1.97
CA GLY A 134 17.80 -1.34 -1.24
C GLY A 134 17.34 0.09 -0.90
N ILE A 135 16.77 0.23 0.29
CA ILE A 135 16.56 1.51 0.94
C ILE A 135 17.74 1.63 1.90
N MET A 136 18.86 2.13 1.37
CA MET A 136 19.88 2.72 2.21
C MET A 136 19.30 4.02 2.77
N TRP A 137 19.36 4.15 4.10
CA TRP A 137 18.97 5.31 4.88
C TRP A 137 19.64 6.60 4.41
#